data_AF-B9XJ26-F1
#
_entry.id   AF-B9XJ26-F1
#
_cell.length_a   1.000
_cell.length_b   1.000
_cell.length_c   1.000
_cell.angle_alpha   90.00
_cell.angle_beta   90.00
_cell.angle_gamma   90.00
#
_symmetry.space_group_name_H-M   'P 1'
#
loop_
_entity.id
_entity.type
_entity.pdbx_description
1 polymer ?
#
loop_
_entity_poly.entity_id
_entity_poly.type
_entity_poly.pdbx_seq_one_letter_code
_entity_poly.pdbx_strand_id
1 'polypeptide(L)'
;MKPIKESDYFVAWIVFFLTATVGGGILGMFVGSVLGGTLGVVHVPLETIKFICTLAGFVVAVLASFFTFRLVVAKMIVEKVKAAMEQQNATYPSAPPVSQP
;
A
#
# COMPACT_ATOMS: atom_id res chain seq x y z
N MET A 1 -21.75 16.90 10.00
CA MET A 1 -20.85 16.61 8.87
C MET A 1 -19.49 17.25 9.18
N LYS A 2 -18.45 16.48 9.49
CA LYS A 2 -17.09 17.05 9.61
C LYS A 2 -16.50 16.99 8.20
N PRO A 3 -16.18 18.14 7.56
CA PRO A 3 -15.63 18.12 6.21
C PRO A 3 -14.34 17.30 6.23
N ILE A 4 -14.18 16.43 5.22
CA ILE A 4 -12.91 15.71 5.00
C ILE A 4 -11.84 16.79 4.86
N LYS A 5 -11.08 16.98 5.93
CA LYS A 5 -10.02 17.98 6.00
C LYS A 5 -8.85 17.45 5.17
N GLU A 6 -8.17 18.34 4.45
CA GLU A 6 -6.93 18.02 3.71
C GLU A 6 -5.88 17.33 4.60
N SER A 7 -5.98 17.52 5.93
CA SER A 7 -5.21 16.82 6.95
C SER A 7 -5.30 15.29 6.85
N ASP A 8 -6.47 14.72 6.56
CA ASP A 8 -6.62 13.25 6.45
C ASP A 8 -5.91 12.71 5.19
N TYR A 9 -5.85 13.49 4.11
CA TYR A 9 -5.06 13.14 2.92
C TYR A 9 -3.56 13.17 3.21
N PHE A 10 -3.09 14.17 3.96
CA PHE A 10 -1.67 14.26 4.34
C PHE A 10 -1.25 13.10 5.25
N VAL A 11 -2.09 12.72 6.21
CA VAL A 11 -1.84 11.56 7.09
C VAL A 11 -1.85 10.25 6.28
N ALA A 12 -2.79 10.07 5.36
CA ALA A 12 -2.82 8.90 4.47
C ALA A 12 -1.57 8.83 3.59
N TRP A 13 -1.08 9.98 3.10
CA TRP A 13 0.14 10.06 2.31
C TRP A 13 1.39 9.69 3.11
N ILE A 14 1.54 10.19 4.34
CA ILE A 14 2.65 9.82 5.23
C ILE A 14 2.62 8.33 5.56
N VAL A 15 1.45 7.78 5.90
CA VAL A 15 1.31 6.35 6.24
C VAL A 15 1.62 5.47 5.02
N PHE A 16 1.19 5.88 3.82
CA PHE A 16 1.57 5.22 2.58
C PHE A 16 3.08 5.24 2.39
N PHE A 17 3.72 6.41 2.55
CA PHE A 17 5.17 6.55 2.39
C PHE A 17 5.93 5.67 3.38
N LEU A 18 5.54 5.69 4.66
CA LEU A 18 6.17 4.91 5.71
C LEU A 18 6.07 3.40 5.43
N THR A 19 4.88 2.94 5.05
CA THR A 19 4.63 1.52 4.75
C THR A 19 5.35 1.09 3.47
N ALA A 20 5.38 1.95 2.44
CA ALA A 20 6.07 1.67 1.18
C ALA A 20 7.59 1.62 1.37
N THR A 21 8.14 2.48 2.22
CA THR A 21 9.58 2.52 2.51
C THR A 21 10.02 1.31 3.33
N VAL A 22 9.29 0.97 4.40
CA VAL A 22 9.63 -0.18 5.26
C VAL A 22 9.34 -1.50 4.53
N GLY A 23 8.18 -1.61 3.88
CA GLY A 23 7.80 -2.81 3.12
C GLY A 23 8.69 -3.03 1.91
N GLY A 24 8.96 -1.99 1.12
CA GLY A 24 9.88 -2.04 -0.02
C GLY A 24 11.32 -2.34 0.40
N GLY A 25 11.78 -1.76 1.51
CA GLY A 25 13.11 -2.00 2.06
C GLY A 25 13.32 -3.46 2.47
N ILE A 26 12.39 -4.04 3.23
CA ILE A 26 12.48 -5.45 3.68
C ILE A 26 12.43 -6.40 2.48
N LEU A 27 11.49 -6.19 1.55
CA LEU A 27 11.34 -7.04 0.37
C LEU A 27 12.56 -6.95 -0.55
N GLY A 28 13.06 -5.73 -0.77
CA GLY A 28 14.25 -5.48 -1.58
C GLY A 28 15.50 -6.13 -0.99
N MET A 29 15.64 -6.10 0.34
CA MET A 29 16.77 -6.74 1.02
C MET A 29 16.75 -8.27 0.86
N PHE A 30 15.57 -8.88 0.98
CA PHE A 30 15.39 -10.32 0.80
C PHE A 30 15.69 -10.76 -0.64
N VAL A 31 15.09 -10.08 -1.62
CA VAL A 31 15.25 -10.41 -3.04
C VAL A 31 16.68 -10.14 -3.51
N GLY A 32 17.26 -9.00 -3.12
CA GLY A 32 18.64 -8.63 -3.45
C GLY A 32 19.66 -9.60 -2.84
N SER A 33 19.43 -10.07 -1.62
CA SER A 33 20.27 -11.09 -0.97
C SER A 33 20.26 -12.42 -1.73
N VAL A 34 19.09 -12.90 -2.13
CA VAL A 34 18.95 -14.20 -2.83
C VAL A 34 19.52 -14.13 -4.25
N LEU A 35 19.20 -13.08 -5.00
CA LEU A 35 19.73 -12.89 -6.37
C LEU A 35 21.24 -12.61 -6.36
N GLY A 36 21.72 -11.74 -5.47
CA GLY A 36 23.14 -11.44 -5.35
C GLY A 36 23.96 -12.66 -4.92
N GLY A 37 23.43 -13.45 -3.98
CA GLY A 37 24.09 -14.68 -3.53
C GLY A 37 24.14 -15.76 -4.62
N THR A 38 23.02 -16.01 -5.32
CA THR A 38 22.97 -17.04 -6.37
C THR A 38 23.78 -16.66 -7.60
N LEU A 39 23.71 -15.42 -8.08
CA LEU A 39 24.49 -14.96 -9.23
C LEU A 39 25.99 -14.84 -8.91
N GLY A 40 26.35 -14.54 -7.65
CA GLY A 40 27.74 -14.50 -7.18
C GLY A 40 28.42 -15.88 -7.20
N VAL A 41 27.69 -16.96 -6.90
CA VAL A 41 28.25 -18.33 -6.94
C VAL A 41 28.58 -18.78 -8.36
N VAL A 42 27.80 -18.34 -9.36
CA VAL A 42 27.94 -18.76 -10.77
C VAL A 42 28.99 -17.93 -11.53
N HIS A 43 29.74 -17.05 -10.86
CA HIS A 43 30.78 -16.19 -11.46
C HIS A 43 30.27 -15.32 -12.62
N VAL A 44 29.01 -14.90 -12.57
CA VAL A 44 28.43 -14.00 -13.56
C VAL A 44 29.14 -12.64 -13.48
N PRO A 45 29.48 -12.00 -14.60
CA PRO A 45 30.10 -10.67 -14.60
C PRO A 45 29.25 -9.66 -13.83
N LEU A 46 29.92 -8.85 -12.98
CA LEU A 46 29.29 -7.92 -12.04
C LEU A 46 28.34 -6.91 -12.72
N GLU A 47 28.61 -6.56 -13.97
CA GLU A 47 27.77 -5.66 -14.77
C GLU A 47 26.40 -6.29 -15.07
N THR A 48 26.38 -7.57 -15.43
CA THR A 48 25.15 -8.33 -15.66
C THR A 48 24.40 -8.57 -14.36
N ILE A 49 25.10 -8.83 -13.25
CA ILE A 49 24.48 -8.96 -11.92
C ILE A 49 23.78 -7.66 -11.52
N LYS A 50 24.42 -6.50 -11.73
CA LYS A 50 23.81 -5.20 -11.48
C LYS A 50 22.53 -5.04 -12.29
N PHE A 51 22.58 -5.32 -13.59
CA PHE A 51 21.42 -5.18 -14.46
C PHE A 51 20.26 -6.06 -14.01
N ILE A 52 20.52 -7.34 -13.69
CA ILE A 52 19.49 -8.29 -13.22
C ILE A 52 18.93 -7.86 -11.86
N CYS A 53 19.77 -7.46 -10.90
CA CYS A 53 19.31 -6.98 -9.60
C CYS A 53 18.48 -5.70 -9.73
N THR A 54 18.83 -4.77 -10.62
CA THR A 54 18.03 -3.57 -10.85
C THR A 54 16.67 -3.91 -11.46
N LEU A 55 16.62 -4.82 -12.44
CA LEU A 55 15.38 -5.24 -13.08
C LEU A 55 14.47 -6.01 -12.11
N ALA A 56 15.03 -6.97 -11.38
CA ALA A 56 14.30 -7.72 -10.36
C ALA A 56 13.84 -6.82 -9.22
N GLY A 57 14.70 -5.92 -8.75
CA GLY A 57 14.36 -4.91 -7.75
C GLY A 57 13.23 -4.00 -8.21
N PHE A 58 13.21 -3.60 -9.49
CA PHE A 58 12.12 -2.80 -10.05
C PHE A 58 10.79 -3.56 -10.08
N VAL A 59 10.78 -4.79 -10.56
CA VAL A 59 9.55 -5.63 -10.61
C VAL A 59 9.00 -5.85 -9.20
N VAL A 60 9.88 -6.16 -8.25
CA VAL A 60 9.50 -6.37 -6.85
C VAL A 60 9.04 -5.07 -6.20
N ALA A 61 9.67 -3.94 -6.49
CA ALA A 61 9.22 -2.64 -6.01
C ALA A 61 7.83 -2.28 -6.55
N VAL A 62 7.54 -2.56 -7.82
CA VAL A 62 6.20 -2.33 -8.41
C VAL A 62 5.15 -3.20 -7.71
N LEU A 63 5.42 -4.49 -7.53
CA LEU A 63 4.51 -5.40 -6.85
C LEU A 63 4.31 -5.03 -5.37
N ALA A 64 5.40 -4.69 -4.67
CA ALA A 64 5.37 -4.25 -3.29
C ALA A 64 4.57 -2.94 -3.14
N SER A 65 4.75 -1.99 -4.06
CA SER A 65 4.02 -0.72 -4.07
C SER A 65 2.53 -0.95 -4.28
N PHE A 66 2.14 -1.86 -5.18
CA PHE A 66 0.74 -2.25 -5.38
C PHE A 66 0.12 -2.90 -4.13
N PHE A 67 0.81 -3.87 -3.53
CA PHE A 67 0.34 -4.52 -2.30
C PHE A 67 0.24 -3.54 -1.13
N THR A 68 1.22 -2.66 -0.99
CA THR A 68 1.24 -1.65 0.06
C THR A 68 0.12 -0.64 -0.12
N PHE A 69 -0.08 -0.14 -1.34
CA PHE A 69 -1.22 0.70 -1.67
C PHE A 69 -2.54 0.01 -1.32
N ARG A 70 -2.70 -1.25 -1.74
CA ARG A 70 -3.91 -2.02 -1.44
C ARG A 70 -4.13 -2.22 0.05
N LEU A 71 -3.09 -2.54 0.83
CA LEU A 71 -3.19 -2.73 2.28
C LEU A 71 -3.47 -1.42 3.02
N VAL A 72 -2.80 -0.33 2.64
CA VAL A 72 -3.01 0.99 3.23
C VAL A 72 -4.43 1.49 2.91
N VAL A 73 -4.89 1.36 1.67
CA VAL A 73 -6.27 1.71 1.28
C VAL A 73 -7.28 0.82 2.01
N ALA A 74 -7.05 -0.49 2.07
CA ALA A 74 -7.96 -1.43 2.74
C ALA A 74 -8.04 -1.19 4.26
N LYS A 75 -6.95 -0.81 4.92
CA LYS A 75 -6.95 -0.55 6.36
C LYS A 75 -7.39 0.87 6.69
N MET A 76 -6.81 1.87 6.04
CA MET A 76 -7.03 3.27 6.41
C MET A 76 -8.29 3.88 5.79
N ILE A 77 -8.63 3.52 4.55
CA ILE A 77 -9.80 4.10 3.88
C ILE A 77 -11.04 3.26 4.18
N VAL A 78 -10.98 1.93 4.05
CA VAL A 78 -12.20 1.11 4.23
C VAL A 78 -12.66 1.09 5.69
N GLU A 79 -11.78 0.99 6.70
CA GLU A 79 -12.24 1.07 8.10
C GLU A 79 -12.78 2.47 8.45
N LYS A 80 -12.14 3.54 7.98
CA LYS A 80 -12.64 4.91 8.23
C LYS A 80 -13.94 5.20 7.48
N VAL A 81 -14.10 4.75 6.25
CA VAL A 81 -15.33 4.90 5.47
C VAL A 81 -16.44 4.05 6.08
N LYS A 82 -16.15 2.82 6.53
CA LYS A 82 -17.12 1.97 7.20
C LYS A 82 -17.57 2.58 8.54
N ALA A 83 -16.64 3.08 9.34
CA ALA A 83 -16.96 3.79 10.59
C ALA A 83 -17.75 5.08 10.35
N ALA A 84 -17.43 5.85 9.28
CA ALA A 84 -18.18 7.04 8.91
C ALA A 84 -19.58 6.71 8.39
N MET A 85 -19.73 5.62 7.61
CA MET A 85 -21.02 5.17 7.10
C MET A 85 -21.90 4.60 8.23
N GLU A 86 -21.30 3.93 9.22
CA GLU A 86 -21.99 3.41 10.40
C GLU A 86 -22.44 4.54 11.34
N GLN A 87 -21.62 5.60 11.50
CA GLN A 87 -22.04 6.83 12.19
C GLN A 87 -23.13 7.59 11.43
N GLN A 88 -23.10 7.62 10.09
CA GLN A 88 -24.17 8.21 9.30
C GLN A 88 -25.47 7.41 9.44
N ASN A 89 -25.41 6.08 9.43
CA ASN A 89 -26.58 5.21 9.64
C ASN A 89 -27.12 5.28 11.08
N ALA A 90 -26.26 5.52 12.07
CA ALA A 90 -26.66 5.74 13.46
C ALA A 90 -27.23 7.15 13.71
N THR A 91 -26.77 8.17 12.97
CA THR A 91 -27.23 9.56 13.10
C THR A 91 -28.46 9.85 12.25
N TYR A 92 -28.62 9.13 11.14
CA TYR A 92 -29.80 9.14 10.26
C TYR A 92 -30.11 7.70 9.87
N PRO A 93 -30.86 6.93 10.69
CA PRO A 93 -31.43 5.68 10.22
C PRO A 93 -32.26 6.02 8.98
N SER A 94 -31.99 5.32 7.87
CA SER A 94 -32.74 5.45 6.62
C SER A 94 -34.21 5.67 6.94
N ALA A 95 -34.74 6.84 6.55
CA ALA A 95 -36.13 7.20 6.78
C ALA A 95 -37.04 6.01 6.38
N PRO A 96 -38.11 5.72 7.15
CA PRO A 96 -39.04 4.67 6.77
C PRO A 96 -39.49 4.90 5.32
N PRO A 97 -39.72 3.82 4.54
CA PRO A 97 -40.16 3.96 3.15
C PRO A 97 -41.35 4.91 3.13
N VAL A 98 -41.20 6.05 2.46
CA VAL A 98 -42.29 6.99 2.25
C VAL A 98 -43.32 6.22 1.44
N SER A 99 -44.36 5.73 2.12
CA SER A 99 -45.58 5.23 1.50
C SER A 99 -46.15 6.39 0.70
N GLN A 100 -45.85 6.41 -0.59
CA GLN A 100 -46.47 7.32 -1.53
C GLN A 100 -47.98 6.95 -1.63
N PRO A 101 -48.88 7.95 -1.66
CA PRO A 101 -50.32 7.73 -1.66
C PRO A 101 -50.83 7.03 -2.92
#